data_AF-A0AAX6DXQ8-F1
#
_entry.id   AF-A0AAX6DXQ8-F1
#
_cell.length_a   1.000
_cell.length_b   1.000
_cell.length_c   1.000
_cell.angle_alpha   90.00
_cell.angle_beta   90.00
_cell.angle_gamma   90.00
#
_symmetry.space_group_name_H-M   'P 1'
#
loop_
_entity.id
_entity.type
_entity.pdbx_description
1 polymer ?
#
loop_
_entity_poly.entity_id
_entity_poly.type
_entity_poly.pdbx_seq_one_letter_code
_entity_poly.pdbx_strand_id
1 'polypeptide(L)'
;MSKNYGSGGDLQLVVAGATAGATQNDVDLPKASAAGGAGALVEYKKSGVVLREDEEDLEVKLRRIIDNVPVRVNNTSGSSAGSGSGDFHQYRQMRRKEQDRVTRMDADYQRRKELAEFNMRREERLKAAEERTAKKRLKRQKKKQKKKEKKSKTTSEGRITAKKSLQIKRILIQMRITEFMKFPTCD
;
A
#
# COMPACT_ATOMS: atom_id res chain seq x y z
N MET A 1 -28.26 18.36 -39.56
CA MET A 1 -26.86 18.05 -39.91
C MET A 1 -26.27 17.06 -38.92
N SER A 2 -25.63 16.03 -39.48
CA SER A 2 -24.65 15.05 -38.98
C SER A 2 -24.67 14.53 -37.54
N LYS A 3 -24.93 13.22 -37.42
CA LYS A 3 -24.53 12.33 -36.33
C LYS A 3 -23.07 11.92 -36.58
N ASN A 4 -22.16 12.11 -35.64
CA ASN A 4 -20.83 11.51 -35.71
C ASN A 4 -20.76 10.28 -34.80
N TYR A 5 -20.82 9.11 -35.43
CA TYR A 5 -20.31 7.86 -34.92
C TYR A 5 -18.82 7.77 -35.29
N GLY A 6 -17.98 7.40 -34.34
CA GLY A 6 -16.57 7.07 -34.59
C GLY A 6 -16.03 6.40 -33.34
N SER A 7 -16.14 5.08 -33.23
CA SER A 7 -15.24 4.06 -33.81
C SER A 7 -14.39 3.52 -32.68
N GLY A 8 -14.73 2.32 -32.23
CA GLY A 8 -13.92 1.55 -31.31
C GLY A 8 -12.52 1.36 -31.89
N GLY A 9 -11.52 1.62 -31.07
CA GLY A 9 -10.15 1.17 -31.31
C GLY A 9 -9.87 0.04 -30.34
N ASP A 10 -9.82 -1.17 -30.87
CA ASP A 10 -9.37 -2.38 -30.19
C ASP A 10 -7.98 -2.17 -29.60
N LEU A 11 -7.82 -2.46 -28.31
CA LEU A 11 -6.51 -2.64 -27.70
C LEU A 11 -5.94 -3.98 -28.18
N GLN A 12 -5.14 -3.95 -29.24
CA GLN A 12 -4.31 -5.09 -29.64
C GLN A 12 -2.93 -4.98 -28.98
N LEU A 13 -2.59 -6.03 -28.25
CA LEU A 13 -1.34 -6.23 -27.52
C LEU A 13 -0.69 -7.48 -28.13
N VAL A 14 0.35 -7.34 -28.96
CA VAL A 14 1.13 -8.49 -29.48
C VAL A 14 2.60 -8.13 -29.74
N VAL A 15 3.46 -8.74 -28.93
CA VAL A 15 4.83 -9.27 -29.15
C VAL A 15 5.89 -8.36 -29.79
N ALA A 16 6.83 -7.91 -28.94
CA ALA A 16 8.15 -7.44 -29.37
C ALA A 16 9.01 -8.65 -29.81
N GLY A 17 9.23 -8.76 -31.12
CA GLY A 17 10.21 -9.65 -31.72
C GLY A 17 11.62 -9.06 -31.61
N ALA A 18 12.56 -9.90 -31.17
CA ALA A 18 13.97 -9.60 -31.07
C ALA A 18 14.59 -9.31 -32.45
N THR A 19 15.36 -8.22 -32.55
CA THR A 19 16.39 -8.07 -33.59
C THR A 19 17.71 -7.74 -32.92
N ALA A 20 18.64 -8.68 -33.08
CA ALA A 20 20.04 -8.57 -32.72
C ALA A 20 20.70 -7.43 -33.52
N GLY A 21 21.43 -6.57 -32.82
CA GLY A 21 22.29 -5.55 -33.39
C GLY A 21 23.54 -5.44 -32.53
N ALA A 22 24.56 -6.21 -32.89
CA ALA A 22 25.88 -6.19 -32.29
C ALA A 22 26.56 -4.83 -32.56
N THR A 23 27.06 -4.19 -31.52
CA THR A 23 28.13 -3.19 -31.64
C THR A 23 29.28 -3.61 -30.73
N GLN A 24 30.32 -4.10 -31.40
CA GLN A 24 31.63 -4.42 -30.87
C GLN A 24 32.25 -3.14 -30.31
N ASN A 25 32.72 -3.20 -29.07
CA ASN A 25 33.73 -2.27 -28.55
C ASN A 25 34.69 -3.12 -27.73
N ASP A 26 35.46 -3.94 -28.44
CA ASP A 26 36.62 -4.64 -27.91
C ASP A 26 37.70 -3.59 -27.65
N VAL A 27 37.98 -3.33 -26.37
CA VAL A 27 39.11 -2.51 -25.94
C VAL A 27 40.29 -3.45 -25.72
N ASP A 28 41.16 -3.53 -26.73
CA ASP A 28 42.39 -4.33 -26.69
C ASP A 28 43.35 -3.82 -25.61
N LEU A 29 43.51 -4.61 -24.53
CA LEU A 29 44.59 -4.46 -23.56
C LEU A 29 45.82 -5.28 -24.01
N PRO A 30 47.05 -4.74 -23.91
CA PRO A 30 48.24 -5.40 -24.43
C PRO A 30 48.61 -6.68 -23.65
N LYS A 31 48.89 -7.73 -24.42
CA LYS A 31 49.31 -9.08 -24.02
C LYS A 31 50.67 -9.06 -23.30
N ALA A 32 50.66 -9.29 -21.99
CA ALA A 32 51.89 -9.51 -21.21
C ALA A 32 52.48 -10.91 -21.47
N SER A 33 53.76 -10.94 -21.79
CA SER A 33 54.57 -12.14 -22.02
C SER A 33 54.66 -13.02 -20.77
N ALA A 34 54.46 -14.32 -20.97
CA ALA A 34 54.63 -15.36 -19.95
C ALA A 34 56.08 -15.44 -19.46
N ALA A 35 56.28 -15.32 -18.15
CA ALA A 35 57.45 -15.82 -17.43
C ALA A 35 56.96 -16.36 -16.07
N GLY A 36 57.46 -17.54 -15.71
CA GLY A 36 56.86 -18.43 -14.71
C GLY A 36 56.88 -17.94 -13.26
N GLY A 37 55.95 -18.50 -12.49
CA GLY A 37 55.88 -18.36 -11.03
C GLY A 37 54.65 -19.09 -10.49
N ALA A 38 54.87 -20.15 -9.72
CA ALA A 38 53.83 -20.98 -9.12
C ALA A 38 52.88 -20.14 -8.24
N GLY A 39 51.58 -20.22 -8.49
CA GLY A 39 50.53 -19.56 -7.71
C GLY A 39 49.32 -20.47 -7.56
N ALA A 40 48.95 -20.75 -6.31
CA ALA A 40 47.87 -21.64 -5.93
C ALA A 40 46.53 -21.26 -6.57
N LEU A 41 45.82 -22.27 -7.09
CA LEU A 41 44.45 -22.15 -7.59
C LEU A 41 43.51 -21.88 -6.41
N VAL A 42 43.24 -20.61 -6.12
CA VAL A 42 42.12 -20.23 -5.25
C VAL A 42 40.87 -20.22 -6.12
N GLU A 43 40.02 -21.22 -5.92
CA GLU A 43 38.68 -21.29 -6.48
C GLU A 43 37.86 -20.09 -5.96
N TYR A 44 37.75 -19.04 -6.77
CA TYR A 44 36.82 -17.96 -6.50
C TYR A 44 35.42 -18.51 -6.79
N LYS A 45 34.77 -19.06 -5.76
CA LYS A 45 33.31 -19.13 -5.77
C LYS A 45 32.82 -17.71 -6.00
N LYS A 46 32.41 -17.42 -7.23
CA LYS A 46 31.59 -16.27 -7.59
C LYS A 46 30.29 -16.42 -6.82
N SER A 47 30.32 -16.03 -5.55
CA SER A 47 29.15 -15.87 -4.72
C SER A 47 28.33 -14.79 -5.40
N GLY A 48 27.29 -15.23 -6.12
CA GLY A 48 26.24 -14.34 -6.56
C GLY A 48 25.59 -13.74 -5.32
N VAL A 49 25.91 -12.47 -5.05
CA VAL A 49 25.30 -11.69 -3.98
C VAL A 49 25.06 -10.28 -4.55
N VAL A 50 23.79 -10.04 -4.87
CA VAL A 50 23.00 -8.80 -4.73
C VAL A 50 23.75 -7.46 -4.91
N LEU A 51 24.04 -7.10 -6.17
CA LEU A 51 24.50 -5.76 -6.60
C LEU A 51 23.39 -4.67 -6.52
N ARG A 52 22.48 -4.75 -5.55
CA ARG A 52 21.35 -3.80 -5.43
C ARG A 52 21.41 -3.00 -4.13
N GLU A 53 21.97 -3.57 -3.06
CA GLU A 53 22.09 -2.90 -1.76
C GLU A 53 23.32 -1.99 -1.72
N ASP A 54 24.44 -2.40 -2.34
CA ASP A 54 25.66 -1.59 -2.41
C ASP A 54 25.50 -0.33 -3.28
N GLU A 55 24.65 -0.36 -4.32
CA GLU A 55 24.40 0.80 -5.20
C GLU A 55 23.55 1.87 -4.50
N GLU A 56 22.58 1.43 -3.68
CA GLU A 56 21.76 2.32 -2.84
C GLU A 56 22.59 2.94 -1.72
N ASP A 57 23.49 2.19 -1.08
CA ASP A 57 24.42 2.69 -0.07
C ASP A 57 25.46 3.66 -0.66
N LEU A 58 25.91 3.43 -1.89
CA LEU A 58 26.79 4.35 -2.61
C LEU A 58 26.06 5.65 -2.94
N GLU A 59 24.82 5.61 -3.41
CA GLU A 59 24.01 6.81 -3.68
C GLU A 59 23.77 7.61 -2.38
N VAL A 60 23.47 6.95 -1.27
CA VAL A 60 23.31 7.58 0.05
C VAL A 60 24.61 8.20 0.54
N LYS A 61 25.74 7.50 0.37
CA LYS A 61 27.08 7.99 0.75
C LYS A 61 27.51 9.16 -0.13
N LEU A 62 27.24 9.11 -1.44
CA LEU A 62 27.54 10.18 -2.38
C LEU A 62 26.71 11.43 -2.07
N ARG A 63 25.41 11.30 -1.76
CA ARG A 63 24.58 12.40 -1.26
C ARG A 63 25.16 13.00 0.02
N ARG A 64 25.51 12.15 0.98
CA ARG A 64 26.12 12.58 2.24
C ARG A 64 27.44 13.33 2.03
N ILE A 65 28.28 12.88 1.10
CA ILE A 65 29.54 13.54 0.77
C ILE A 65 29.28 14.88 0.09
N ILE A 66 28.38 14.96 -0.88
CA ILE A 66 28.03 16.21 -1.59
C ILE A 66 27.46 17.26 -0.61
N ASP A 67 26.64 16.83 0.35
CA ASP A 67 25.96 17.74 1.28
C ASP A 67 26.85 18.16 2.46
N ASN A 68 27.77 17.31 2.93
CA ASN A 68 28.54 17.56 4.15
C ASN A 68 30.03 17.86 3.92
N VAL A 69 30.59 17.59 2.74
CA VAL A 69 31.98 17.95 2.43
C VAL A 69 32.00 19.32 1.78
N PRO A 70 32.70 20.31 2.38
CA PRO A 70 32.83 21.63 1.77
C PRO A 70 33.49 21.53 0.39
N VAL A 71 32.74 21.88 -0.66
CA VAL A 71 33.28 21.96 -2.03
C VAL A 71 34.21 23.15 -2.12
N ARG A 72 35.52 22.89 -2.11
CA ARG A 72 36.53 23.92 -2.37
C ARG A 72 36.46 24.28 -3.85
N VAL A 73 36.14 25.54 -4.14
CA VAL A 73 36.17 26.08 -5.51
C VAL A 73 37.58 26.58 -5.77
N ASN A 74 38.25 26.02 -6.78
CA ASN A 74 39.64 26.34 -7.09
C ASN A 74 39.78 27.49 -8.11
N ASN A 75 38.68 27.91 -8.75
CA ASN A 75 38.66 28.92 -9.82
C ASN A 75 38.14 30.28 -9.33
N THR A 76 38.59 30.72 -8.16
CA THR A 76 38.14 31.99 -7.55
C THR A 76 39.19 33.06 -7.77
N SER A 77 38.87 34.07 -8.59
CA SER A 77 39.67 35.29 -8.70
C SER A 77 39.56 36.13 -7.42
N GLY A 78 40.57 36.95 -7.14
CA GLY A 78 40.59 37.81 -5.94
C GLY A 78 39.38 38.76 -5.87
N SER A 79 38.94 39.12 -4.67
CA SER A 79 37.72 39.92 -4.45
C SER A 79 37.76 41.33 -5.05
N SER A 80 38.95 41.85 -5.36
CA SER A 80 39.17 43.14 -6.02
C SER A 80 39.60 43.01 -7.49
N ALA A 81 39.64 41.80 -8.04
CA ALA A 81 39.97 41.58 -9.44
C ALA A 81 38.78 42.02 -10.33
N GLY A 82 39.08 42.63 -11.48
CA GLY A 82 38.06 43.01 -12.47
C GLY A 82 37.37 41.79 -13.11
N SER A 83 36.31 42.05 -13.87
CA SER A 83 35.60 40.97 -14.59
C SER A 83 36.47 40.42 -15.73
N GLY A 84 36.74 39.11 -15.69
CA GLY A 84 37.47 38.40 -16.73
C GLY A 84 36.54 37.91 -17.84
N SER A 85 37.08 37.59 -19.02
CA SER A 85 36.30 37.11 -20.17
C SER A 85 35.52 35.81 -19.93
N GLY A 86 35.91 35.01 -18.93
CA GLY A 86 35.23 33.77 -18.54
C GLY A 86 34.12 33.94 -17.50
N ASP A 87 34.03 35.10 -16.83
CA ASP A 87 33.11 35.35 -15.72
C ASP A 87 31.64 35.29 -16.16
N PHE A 88 31.36 35.81 -17.36
CA PHE A 88 30.02 35.75 -17.96
C PHE A 88 29.50 34.32 -18.11
N HIS A 89 30.34 33.39 -18.59
CA HIS A 89 29.93 32.01 -18.77
C HIS A 89 29.75 31.27 -17.44
N GLN A 90 30.55 31.62 -16.43
CA GLN A 90 30.41 31.09 -15.07
C GLN A 90 29.08 31.55 -14.44
N TYR A 91 28.75 32.84 -14.54
CA TYR A 91 27.45 33.37 -14.11
C TYR A 91 26.28 32.67 -14.81
N ARG A 92 26.33 32.52 -16.14
CA ARG A 92 25.27 31.85 -16.91
C ARG A 92 25.04 30.41 -16.46
N GLN A 93 26.11 29.64 -16.21
CA GLN A 93 26.00 28.27 -15.71
C GLN A 93 25.42 28.23 -14.30
N MET A 94 25.90 29.09 -13.39
CA MET A 94 25.41 29.17 -12.01
C MET A 94 23.93 29.58 -11.95
N ARG A 95 23.51 30.56 -12.76
CA ARG A 95 22.11 31.00 -12.83
C ARG A 95 21.18 29.89 -13.30
N ARG A 96 21.61 29.07 -14.27
CA ARG A 96 20.83 27.91 -14.73
C ARG A 96 20.71 26.86 -13.63
N LYS A 97 21.82 26.49 -13.00
CA LYS A 97 21.83 25.54 -11.88
C LYS A 97 20.91 26.00 -10.76
N GLU A 98 20.92 27.29 -10.43
CA GLU A 98 20.05 27.86 -9.41
C GLU A 98 18.57 27.88 -9.84
N GLN A 99 18.27 28.26 -11.08
CA GLN A 99 16.90 28.21 -11.60
C GLN A 99 16.35 26.78 -11.59
N ASP A 100 17.15 25.80 -11.99
CA ASP A 100 16.78 24.38 -11.98
C ASP A 100 16.60 23.87 -10.54
N ARG A 101 17.38 24.37 -9.58
CA ARG A 101 17.22 24.08 -8.16
C ARG A 101 15.89 24.61 -7.63
N VAL A 102 15.59 25.89 -7.86
CA VAL A 102 14.34 26.53 -7.44
C VAL A 102 13.14 25.85 -8.08
N THR A 103 13.19 25.61 -9.40
CA THR A 103 12.09 24.97 -10.14
C THR A 103 11.79 23.55 -9.62
N ARG A 104 12.83 22.76 -9.29
CA ARG A 104 12.64 21.43 -8.68
C ARG A 104 12.00 21.51 -7.30
N MET A 105 12.47 22.43 -6.46
CA MET A 105 11.93 22.66 -5.12
C MET A 105 10.45 23.06 -5.18
N ASP A 106 10.09 23.97 -6.08
CA ASP A 106 8.69 24.40 -6.27
C ASP A 106 7.81 23.26 -6.78
N ALA A 107 8.29 22.47 -7.75
CA ALA A 107 7.55 21.31 -8.26
C ALA A 107 7.32 20.23 -7.17
N ASP A 108 8.32 19.98 -6.32
CA ASP A 108 8.18 19.07 -5.18
C ASP A 108 7.17 19.60 -4.15
N TYR A 109 7.20 20.90 -3.87
CA TYR A 109 6.26 21.54 -2.95
C TYR A 109 4.81 21.44 -3.46
N GLN A 110 4.57 21.77 -4.74
CA GLN A 110 3.23 21.68 -5.32
C GLN A 110 2.72 20.23 -5.33
N ARG A 111 3.56 19.25 -5.70
CA ARG A 111 3.18 17.83 -5.62
C ARG A 111 2.77 17.41 -4.21
N ARG A 112 3.53 17.79 -3.18
CA ARG A 112 3.20 17.48 -1.78
C ARG A 112 1.89 18.13 -1.36
N LYS A 113 1.67 19.38 -1.75
CA LYS A 113 0.45 20.13 -1.46
C LYS A 113 -0.77 19.47 -2.10
N GLU A 114 -0.70 19.16 -3.40
CA GLU A 114 -1.79 18.50 -4.14
C GLU A 114 -2.14 17.12 -3.57
N LEU A 115 -1.13 16.31 -3.21
CA LEU A 115 -1.34 15.01 -2.57
C LEU A 115 -1.99 15.14 -1.20
N ALA A 116 -1.56 16.11 -0.38
CA ALA A 116 -2.16 16.36 0.92
C ALA A 116 -3.63 16.79 0.78
N GLU A 117 -3.92 17.74 -0.12
CA GLU A 117 -5.30 18.17 -0.39
C GLU A 117 -6.18 17.03 -0.93
N PHE A 118 -5.64 16.20 -1.82
CA PHE A 118 -6.36 15.04 -2.36
C PHE A 118 -6.69 14.01 -1.27
N ASN A 119 -5.73 13.70 -0.41
CA ASN A 119 -5.92 12.77 0.70
C ASN A 119 -6.95 13.30 1.69
N MET A 120 -6.88 14.57 2.07
CA MET A 120 -7.89 15.21 2.93
C MET A 120 -9.29 15.11 2.32
N ARG A 121 -9.46 15.49 1.04
CA ARG A 121 -10.76 15.37 0.33
C ARG A 121 -11.23 13.93 0.19
N ARG A 122 -10.33 12.95 0.08
CA ARG A 122 -10.66 11.53 0.02
C ARG A 122 -11.13 11.02 1.38
N GLU A 123 -10.42 11.35 2.44
CA GLU A 123 -10.75 10.97 3.81
C GLU A 123 -12.08 11.57 4.25
N GLU A 124 -12.35 12.84 3.93
CA GLU A 124 -13.64 13.47 4.24
C GLU A 124 -14.81 12.74 3.57
N ARG A 125 -14.67 12.38 2.29
CA ARG A 125 -15.70 11.60 1.56
C ARG A 125 -15.88 10.22 2.17
N LEU A 126 -14.79 9.55 2.55
CA LEU A 126 -14.84 8.23 3.18
C LEU A 126 -15.51 8.31 4.56
N LYS A 127 -15.09 9.25 5.42
CA LYS A 127 -15.69 9.52 6.74
C LYS A 127 -17.18 9.82 6.62
N ALA A 128 -17.60 10.66 5.67
CA ALA A 128 -19.02 10.95 5.44
C ALA A 128 -19.82 9.71 5.00
N ALA A 129 -19.23 8.83 4.17
CA ALA A 129 -19.86 7.56 3.79
C ALA A 129 -19.95 6.58 4.96
N GLU A 130 -18.88 6.48 5.76
CA GLU A 130 -18.84 5.66 6.98
C GLU A 130 -19.86 6.13 8.01
N GLU A 131 -19.99 7.44 8.25
CA GLU A 131 -21.02 7.98 9.15
C GLU A 131 -22.43 7.66 8.68
N ARG A 132 -22.71 7.81 7.38
CA ARG A 132 -24.02 7.48 6.79
C ARG A 132 -24.33 5.99 6.94
N THR A 133 -23.35 5.12 6.68
CA THR A 133 -23.51 3.67 6.78
C THR A 133 -23.59 3.21 8.24
N ALA A 134 -22.82 3.79 9.15
CA ALA A 134 -22.86 3.53 10.59
C ALA A 134 -24.22 3.91 11.18
N LYS A 135 -24.75 5.11 10.88
CA LYS A 135 -26.09 5.53 11.30
C LYS A 135 -27.18 4.55 10.81
N LYS A 136 -27.11 4.11 9.55
CA LYS A 136 -28.04 3.11 9.00
C LYS A 136 -27.86 1.72 9.65
N ARG A 137 -26.61 1.29 9.90
CA ARG A 137 -26.27 0.02 10.56
C ARG A 137 -26.80 -0.01 11.98
N LEU A 138 -26.59 1.05 12.76
CA LEU A 138 -27.14 1.20 14.12
C LEU A 138 -28.66 1.12 14.14
N LYS A 139 -29.35 1.79 13.20
CA LYS A 139 -30.82 1.67 13.06
C LYS A 139 -31.26 0.22 12.78
N ARG A 140 -30.55 -0.50 11.90
CA ARG A 140 -30.83 -1.92 11.61
C ARG A 140 -30.54 -2.82 12.80
N GLN A 141 -29.45 -2.60 13.53
CA GLN A 141 -29.11 -3.35 14.74
C GLN A 141 -30.15 -3.17 15.84
N LYS A 142 -30.59 -1.94 16.11
CA LYS A 142 -31.69 -1.67 17.07
C LYS A 142 -32.99 -2.36 16.65
N LYS A 143 -33.34 -2.37 15.36
CA LYS A 143 -34.52 -3.10 14.86
C LYS A 143 -34.35 -4.63 15.01
N LYS A 144 -33.16 -5.17 14.75
CA LYS A 144 -32.84 -6.60 14.91
C LYS A 144 -32.93 -7.02 16.37
N GLN A 145 -32.41 -6.22 17.30
CA GLN A 145 -32.51 -6.44 18.75
C GLN A 145 -33.97 -6.45 19.20
N LYS A 146 -34.77 -5.42 18.86
CA LYS A 146 -36.21 -5.39 19.17
C LYS A 146 -36.97 -6.60 18.61
N LYS A 147 -36.64 -7.08 17.40
CA LYS A 147 -37.27 -8.29 16.83
C LYS A 147 -36.87 -9.56 17.59
N LYS A 148 -35.60 -9.68 18.00
CA LYS A 148 -35.11 -10.80 18.83
C LYS A 148 -35.77 -10.80 20.21
N GLU A 149 -35.89 -9.64 20.85
CA GLU A 149 -36.59 -9.48 22.14
C GLU A 149 -38.06 -9.87 22.03
N LYS A 150 -38.77 -9.44 20.98
CA LYS A 150 -40.16 -9.86 20.75
C LYS A 150 -40.28 -11.38 20.53
N LYS A 151 -39.40 -11.97 19.71
CA LYS A 151 -39.43 -13.42 19.43
C LYS A 151 -39.06 -14.26 20.66
N SER A 152 -38.13 -13.79 21.48
CA SER A 152 -37.78 -14.47 22.75
C SER A 152 -38.90 -14.37 23.76
N LYS A 153 -39.59 -13.22 23.88
CA LYS A 153 -40.79 -13.07 24.73
C LYS A 153 -41.93 -14.00 24.32
N THR A 154 -42.30 -14.04 23.04
CA THR A 154 -43.37 -14.94 22.57
C THR A 154 -42.99 -16.41 22.71
N THR A 155 -41.72 -16.75 22.48
CA THR A 155 -41.22 -18.12 22.69
C THR A 155 -41.22 -18.47 24.18
N SER A 156 -40.84 -17.55 25.08
CA SER A 156 -40.88 -17.80 26.52
C SER A 156 -42.31 -17.95 27.04
N GLU A 157 -43.24 -17.10 26.61
CA GLU A 157 -44.66 -17.17 26.99
C GLU A 157 -45.29 -18.49 26.53
N GLY A 158 -45.07 -18.89 25.27
CA GLY A 158 -45.53 -20.18 24.75
C GLY A 158 -44.90 -21.38 25.46
N ARG A 159 -43.64 -21.28 25.90
CA ARG A 159 -42.98 -22.33 26.69
C ARG A 159 -43.53 -22.40 28.11
N ILE A 160 -43.92 -21.27 28.71
CA ILE A 160 -44.52 -21.21 30.05
C ILE A 160 -45.94 -21.79 30.03
N THR A 161 -46.76 -21.45 29.03
CA THR A 161 -48.12 -22.01 28.89
C THR A 161 -48.09 -23.52 28.61
N ALA A 162 -47.19 -23.99 27.75
CA ALA A 162 -46.97 -25.41 27.50
C ALA A 162 -46.50 -26.17 28.75
N LYS A 163 -45.62 -25.58 29.57
CA LYS A 163 -45.20 -26.17 30.85
C LYS A 163 -46.35 -26.25 31.85
N LYS A 164 -47.16 -25.20 31.99
CA LYS A 164 -48.36 -25.20 32.85
C LYS A 164 -49.36 -26.28 32.43
N SER A 165 -49.65 -26.41 31.14
CA SER A 165 -50.59 -27.42 30.65
C SER A 165 -50.08 -28.85 30.86
N LEU A 166 -48.78 -29.10 30.67
CA LEU A 166 -48.16 -30.38 31.04
C LEU A 166 -48.31 -30.67 32.54
N GLN A 167 -48.08 -29.67 33.40
CA GLN A 167 -48.20 -29.82 34.85
C GLN A 167 -49.62 -30.20 35.26
N ILE A 168 -50.64 -29.54 34.70
CA ILE A 168 -52.06 -29.85 34.95
C ILE A 168 -52.39 -31.28 34.48
N LYS A 169 -51.97 -31.68 33.27
CA LYS A 169 -52.18 -33.06 32.79
C LYS A 169 -51.52 -34.09 33.70
N ARG A 170 -50.32 -33.80 34.22
CA ARG A 170 -49.61 -34.67 35.16
C ARG A 170 -50.37 -34.84 36.48
N ILE A 171 -50.91 -33.75 37.02
CA ILE A 171 -51.76 -33.76 38.21
C ILE A 171 -53.04 -34.55 37.96
N LEU A 172 -53.70 -34.36 36.83
CA LEU A 172 -54.95 -35.06 36.49
C LEU A 172 -54.73 -36.57 36.33
N ILE A 173 -53.62 -36.98 35.70
CA ILE A 173 -53.23 -38.40 35.58
C ILE A 173 -52.96 -38.98 36.98
N GLN A 174 -52.22 -38.28 37.83
CA GLN A 174 -51.99 -38.68 39.22
C GLN A 174 -53.31 -38.87 39.98
N MET A 175 -54.24 -37.91 39.88
CA MET A 175 -55.57 -38.03 40.51
C MET A 175 -56.33 -39.26 40.01
N ARG A 176 -56.36 -39.50 38.70
CA ARG A 176 -57.01 -40.69 38.12
C ARG A 176 -56.37 -41.99 38.59
N ILE A 177 -55.05 -42.05 38.69
CA ILE A 177 -54.34 -43.22 39.21
C ILE A 177 -54.70 -43.45 40.68
N THR A 178 -54.71 -42.38 41.50
CA THR A 178 -55.10 -42.49 42.91
C THR A 178 -56.56 -42.87 43.11
N GLU A 179 -57.44 -42.48 42.19
CA GLU A 179 -58.85 -42.86 42.20
C GLU A 179 -59.04 -44.32 41.76
N PHE A 180 -58.30 -44.77 40.74
CA PHE A 180 -58.29 -46.17 40.29
C PHE A 180 -57.77 -47.13 41.35
N MET A 181 -56.75 -46.74 42.13
CA MET A 181 -56.23 -47.55 43.25
C MET A 181 -57.12 -47.53 44.50
N LYS A 182 -58.27 -46.83 44.47
CA LYS A 182 -59.22 -46.68 45.59
C LYS A 182 -60.44 -47.59 45.49
N PHE A 183 -60.42 -48.58 44.58
CA PHE A 183 -61.40 -49.66 44.57
C PHE A 183 -60.97 -50.76 45.56
N PRO A 184 -61.81 -51.12 46.54
CA PRO A 184 -61.54 -52.21 47.45
C PRO A 184 -61.53 -53.52 46.65
N THR A 185 -60.45 -54.28 46.76
CA THR A 185 -60.44 -55.68 46.36
C THR A 185 -61.47 -56.40 47.22
N CYS A 186 -62.57 -56.83 46.60
CA CYS A 186 -63.54 -57.70 47.23
C CYS A 186 -62.85 -59.03 47.56
N ASP A 187 -62.74 -59.33 48.86
CA ASP A 187 -62.79 -60.69 49.40
C ASP A 187 -64.21 -60.91 49.98
#